data_AF-A0A3S2N642-F1
#
_entry.id   AF-A0A3S2N642-F1
#
_cell.length_a   1.000
_cell.length_b   1.000
_cell.length_c   1.000
_cell.angle_alpha   90.00
_cell.angle_beta   90.00
_cell.angle_gamma   90.00
#
_symmetry.space_group_name_H-M   'P 1'
#
loop_
_entity.id
_entity.type
_entity.pdbx_description
1 polymer ?
#
loop_
_entity_poly.entity_id
_entity_poly.type
_entity_poly.pdbx_seq_one_letter_code
_entity_poly.pdbx_strand_id
1 'polypeptide(L)'
;MKNDDFLVVLQVLVIIGLAFGLVVFRVVAAPLLSELEFMSDYANTVAMILGAVLHYITIQTMTQINTWVSKKLSNLVNPNSRCEKHKTFTIMMFIFQFFTLFSSLFYIAFFLGRINGHPGNYARIAGFRLEECHPSGCLTGLSIQMAVIMTLSQVINKISRLIVPWLKKKWKKSDTRQSEETDYSNSEHADCWKEKCDECLLKDWQDNYQLADLDDLSLFNVILKMVIQFSFTTLFVAAFPLAPFMALINNIVEIRLEAIKMVRLERRLIPKKTNVMGVWTNVLEAIGVLAVITNGLVIGITSDFIPRLVYRHWYGPCAMGDTNAHCMNGYISSTLTTAYMNESNPYGFVSPEQRHLHNVTECSFRDFRSEDHSLTSHFWLVLAARLAFVMVFEHILLVFKSIVAWFVPSDSLTVKNDRREKKLNRLKEELK
;
A
#
# COMPACT_ATOMS: atom_id res chain seq x y z
N MET A 1 29.99 -5.03 11.45
CA MET A 1 28.70 -5.43 10.84
C MET A 1 28.92 -6.71 10.06
N LYS A 2 28.10 -7.74 10.24
CA LYS A 2 28.14 -8.91 9.35
C LYS A 2 27.71 -8.46 7.94
N ASN A 3 28.19 -9.14 6.89
CA ASN A 3 27.82 -8.84 5.50
C ASN A 3 26.30 -8.83 5.28
N ASP A 4 25.57 -9.61 6.07
CA ASP A 4 24.12 -9.75 6.00
C ASP A 4 23.41 -8.48 6.49
N ASP A 5 23.86 -7.91 7.62
CA ASP A 5 23.31 -6.66 8.18
C ASP A 5 23.55 -5.49 7.22
N PHE A 6 24.73 -5.45 6.59
CA PHE A 6 25.06 -4.43 5.60
C PHE A 6 24.12 -4.49 4.39
N LEU A 7 23.82 -5.69 3.87
CA LEU A 7 22.93 -5.85 2.72
C LEU A 7 21.49 -5.43 3.04
N VAL A 8 21.00 -5.75 4.25
CA VAL A 8 19.67 -5.32 4.70
C VAL A 8 19.59 -3.80 4.80
N VAL A 9 20.56 -3.17 5.47
CA VAL A 9 20.61 -1.71 5.62
C VAL A 9 20.72 -1.03 4.26
N LEU A 10 21.58 -1.53 3.37
CA LEU A 10 21.72 -1.01 2.01
C LEU A 10 20.39 -1.09 1.24
N GLN A 11 19.68 -2.22 1.32
CA GLN A 11 18.40 -2.38 0.63
C GLN A 11 17.34 -1.42 1.17
N VAL A 12 17.25 -1.26 2.49
CA VAL A 12 16.32 -0.30 3.11
C VAL A 12 16.66 1.13 2.69
N LEU A 13 17.94 1.51 2.66
CA LEU A 13 18.37 2.82 2.19
C LEU A 13 18.03 3.06 0.72
N VAL A 14 18.20 2.06 -0.15
CA VAL A 14 17.80 2.15 -1.57
C VAL A 14 16.28 2.34 -1.70
N ILE A 15 15.49 1.62 -0.91
CA ILE A 15 14.02 1.76 -0.93
C ILE A 15 13.60 3.16 -0.48
N ILE A 16 14.16 3.67 0.61
CA ILE A 16 13.88 5.03 1.12
C ILE A 16 14.34 6.08 0.09
N GLY A 17 15.53 5.91 -0.49
CA GLY A 17 16.08 6.79 -1.51
C GLY A 17 15.22 6.85 -2.77
N LEU A 18 14.68 5.72 -3.23
CA LEU A 18 13.74 5.69 -4.35
C LEU A 18 12.40 6.33 -4.00
N ALA A 19 11.86 6.08 -2.81
CA ALA A 19 10.63 6.74 -2.38
C ALA A 19 10.79 8.27 -2.36
N PHE A 20 11.94 8.77 -1.91
CA PHE A 20 12.29 10.19 -1.98
C PHE A 20 12.49 10.65 -3.44
N GLY A 21 13.14 9.86 -4.28
CA GLY A 21 13.30 10.15 -5.71
C GLY A 21 11.97 10.28 -6.46
N LEU A 22 10.96 9.48 -6.12
CA LEU A 22 9.61 9.58 -6.67
C LEU A 22 8.95 10.91 -6.31
N VAL A 23 9.18 11.40 -5.10
CA VAL A 23 8.68 12.70 -4.64
C VAL A 23 9.39 13.82 -5.38
N VAL A 24 10.73 13.78 -5.43
CA VAL A 24 11.52 14.79 -6.16
C VAL A 24 11.10 14.85 -7.61
N PHE A 25 10.86 13.70 -8.25
CA PHE A 25 10.34 13.66 -9.62
C PHE A 25 9.01 14.41 -9.78
N ARG A 26 8.05 14.21 -8.86
CA ARG A 26 6.76 14.94 -8.91
C ARG A 26 6.95 16.44 -8.73
N VAL A 27 7.80 16.82 -7.78
CA VAL A 27 8.16 18.22 -7.48
C VAL A 27 8.78 18.93 -8.69
N VAL A 28 9.62 18.23 -9.46
CA VAL A 28 10.28 18.79 -10.65
C VAL A 28 9.36 18.74 -11.88
N ALA A 29 8.56 17.69 -12.04
CA ALA A 29 7.70 17.52 -13.21
C ALA A 29 6.58 18.56 -13.30
N ALA A 30 5.96 18.94 -12.17
CA ALA A 30 4.87 19.91 -12.16
C ALA A 30 5.24 21.30 -12.73
N PRO A 31 6.33 21.97 -12.28
CA PRO A 31 6.74 23.26 -12.83
C PRO A 31 7.20 23.14 -14.29
N LEU A 32 7.94 22.08 -14.64
CA LEU A 32 8.41 21.86 -16.02
C LEU A 32 7.23 21.65 -17.01
N LEU A 33 6.16 20.99 -16.57
CA LEU A 33 4.94 20.84 -17.36
C LEU A 33 4.13 22.14 -17.44
N SER A 34 4.23 23.00 -16.44
CA SER A 34 3.56 24.31 -16.43
C SER A 34 4.20 25.32 -17.38
N GLU A 35 5.49 25.15 -17.71
CA GLU A 35 6.19 25.98 -18.70
C GLU A 35 5.78 25.64 -20.15
N LEU A 36 5.16 24.47 -20.38
CA LEU A 36 4.64 24.09 -21.69
C LEU A 36 3.27 24.76 -21.92
N GLU A 37 3.19 25.68 -22.90
CA GLU A 37 1.96 26.43 -23.25
C GLU A 37 0.72 25.55 -23.47
N PHE A 38 0.89 24.33 -24.00
CA PHE A 38 -0.22 23.41 -24.28
C PHE A 38 -0.76 22.69 -23.01
N MET A 39 0.05 22.61 -21.94
CA MET A 39 -0.23 21.75 -20.79
C MET A 39 -0.38 22.53 -19.48
N SER A 40 -0.26 23.86 -19.49
CA SER A 40 -0.34 24.71 -18.29
C SER A 40 -1.61 24.49 -17.47
N ASP A 41 -2.77 24.42 -18.12
CA ASP A 41 -4.07 24.20 -17.45
C ASP A 41 -4.23 22.79 -16.86
N TYR A 42 -3.51 21.80 -17.40
CA TYR A 42 -3.59 20.39 -16.98
C TYR A 42 -2.31 19.89 -16.28
N ALA A 43 -1.34 20.77 -16.04
CA ALA A 43 0.02 20.40 -15.62
C ALA A 43 0.01 19.56 -14.33
N ASN A 44 -0.79 19.95 -13.33
CA ASN A 44 -0.93 19.22 -12.07
C ASN A 44 -1.55 17.83 -12.27
N THR A 45 -2.59 17.72 -13.08
CA THR A 45 -3.26 16.44 -13.36
C THR A 45 -2.34 15.49 -14.12
N VAL A 46 -1.60 16.01 -15.09
CA VAL A 46 -0.64 15.25 -15.90
C VAL A 46 0.55 14.82 -15.05
N ALA A 47 1.09 15.71 -14.20
CA ALA A 47 2.15 15.37 -13.25
C ALA A 47 1.72 14.26 -12.27
N MET A 48 0.47 14.31 -11.78
CA MET A 48 -0.09 13.25 -10.94
C MET A 48 -0.18 11.90 -11.68
N ILE A 49 -0.66 11.89 -12.92
CA ILE A 49 -0.75 10.66 -13.75
C ILE A 49 0.64 10.10 -14.03
N LEU A 50 1.58 10.94 -14.46
CA LEU A 50 2.96 10.55 -14.74
C LEU A 50 3.64 10.00 -13.49
N GLY A 51 3.43 10.66 -12.35
CA GLY A 51 3.90 10.20 -11.05
C GLY A 51 3.29 8.86 -10.62
N ALA A 52 2.03 8.57 -11.00
CA ALA A 52 1.41 7.28 -10.72
C ALA A 52 1.99 6.15 -11.58
N VAL A 53 2.22 6.40 -12.87
CA VAL A 53 2.86 5.44 -13.79
C VAL A 53 4.28 5.12 -13.33
N LEU A 54 5.06 6.14 -12.98
CA LEU A 54 6.44 5.96 -12.51
C LEU A 54 6.49 5.22 -11.16
N HIS A 55 5.54 5.49 -10.27
CA HIS A 55 5.39 4.74 -9.02
C HIS A 55 5.07 3.25 -9.28
N TYR A 56 4.18 2.95 -10.24
CA TYR A 56 3.88 1.57 -10.64
C TYR A 56 5.12 0.85 -11.20
N ILE A 57 5.86 1.50 -12.10
CA ILE A 57 7.11 0.97 -12.66
C ILE A 57 8.11 0.67 -11.54
N THR A 58 8.26 1.61 -10.59
CA THR A 58 9.18 1.47 -9.46
C THR A 58 8.80 0.30 -8.55
N ILE A 59 7.50 0.10 -8.28
CA ILE A 59 7.04 -1.07 -7.54
C ILE A 59 7.42 -2.36 -8.28
N GLN A 60 7.19 -2.41 -9.59
CA GLN A 60 7.45 -3.62 -10.37
C GLN A 60 8.94 -3.96 -10.43
N THR A 61 9.81 -2.97 -10.68
CA THR A 61 11.27 -3.16 -10.68
C THR A 61 11.77 -3.55 -9.30
N MET A 62 11.30 -2.85 -8.25
CA MET A 62 11.78 -3.10 -6.91
C MET A 62 11.29 -4.44 -6.34
N THR A 63 10.12 -4.93 -6.74
CA THR A 63 9.65 -6.28 -6.38
C THR A 63 10.60 -7.37 -6.90
N GLN A 64 11.17 -7.20 -8.10
CA GLN A 64 12.16 -8.13 -8.66
C GLN A 64 13.47 -8.09 -7.87
N ILE A 65 13.96 -6.87 -7.57
CA ILE A 65 15.18 -6.66 -6.79
C ILE A 65 15.01 -7.24 -5.37
N ASN A 66 13.90 -6.94 -4.70
CA ASN A 66 13.58 -7.47 -3.37
C ASN A 66 13.57 -9.00 -3.35
N THR A 67 13.05 -9.65 -4.40
CA THR A 67 13.06 -11.12 -4.52
C THR A 67 14.49 -11.64 -4.64
N TRP A 68 15.31 -11.02 -5.48
CA TRP A 68 16.70 -11.41 -5.66
C TRP A 68 17.52 -11.22 -4.38
N VAL A 69 17.40 -10.06 -3.72
CA VAL A 69 18.09 -9.75 -2.47
C VAL A 69 17.64 -10.70 -1.36
N SER A 70 16.34 -10.94 -1.20
CA SER A 70 15.81 -11.84 -0.17
C SER A 70 16.30 -13.27 -0.37
N LYS A 71 16.37 -13.77 -1.62
CA LYS A 71 16.96 -15.09 -1.92
C LYS A 71 18.42 -15.13 -1.51
N LYS A 72 19.21 -14.13 -1.90
CA LYS A 72 20.64 -14.05 -1.57
C LYS A 72 20.87 -13.99 -0.06
N LEU A 73 20.13 -13.14 0.65
CA LEU A 73 20.22 -12.99 2.10
C LEU A 73 19.82 -14.27 2.83
N SER A 74 18.76 -14.95 2.38
CA SER A 74 18.34 -16.23 2.97
C SER A 74 19.39 -17.35 2.80
N ASN A 75 20.25 -17.26 1.78
CA ASN A 75 21.36 -18.19 1.59
C ASN A 75 22.55 -17.82 2.50
N LEU A 76 22.80 -16.52 2.72
CA LEU A 76 23.93 -16.04 3.52
C LEU A 76 23.77 -16.32 5.02
N VAL A 77 22.54 -16.28 5.53
CA VAL A 77 22.22 -16.50 6.96
C VAL A 77 22.49 -17.95 7.41
N ASN A 78 22.93 -18.87 6.53
CA ASN A 78 23.24 -20.28 6.83
C ASN A 78 22.21 -20.98 7.74
N PRO A 79 20.95 -21.15 7.28
CA PRO A 79 19.89 -21.75 8.08
C PRO A 79 20.11 -23.25 8.30
N ASN A 80 19.75 -23.75 9.50
CA ASN A 80 19.90 -25.16 9.86
C ASN A 80 18.90 -26.08 9.15
N SER A 81 17.81 -25.52 8.62
CA SER A 81 16.76 -26.28 7.92
C SER A 81 16.16 -25.53 6.73
N ARG A 82 15.58 -26.27 5.76
CA ARG A 82 14.82 -25.66 4.65
C ARG A 82 13.65 -24.82 5.15
N CYS A 83 12.97 -25.26 6.22
CA CYS A 83 11.86 -24.52 6.81
C CYS A 83 12.33 -23.15 7.35
N GLU A 84 13.43 -23.13 8.10
CA GLU A 84 14.02 -21.91 8.63
C GLU A 84 14.46 -20.94 7.53
N LYS A 85 15.07 -21.47 6.45
CA LYS A 85 15.38 -20.69 5.25
C LYS A 85 14.15 -19.99 4.66
N HIS A 86 13.05 -20.73 4.49
CA HIS A 86 11.80 -20.18 3.98
C HIS A 86 11.19 -19.13 4.92
N LYS A 87 11.34 -19.30 6.24
CA LYS A 87 10.90 -18.30 7.23
C LYS A 87 11.70 -17.00 7.10
N THR A 88 13.02 -17.08 7.08
CA THR A 88 13.89 -15.89 6.92
C THR A 88 13.63 -15.19 5.59
N PHE A 89 13.52 -15.96 4.50
CA PHE A 89 13.12 -15.41 3.19
C PHE A 89 11.77 -14.68 3.26
N THR A 90 10.77 -15.28 3.91
CA THR A 90 9.42 -14.71 4.05
C THR A 90 9.44 -13.38 4.81
N ILE A 91 10.16 -13.32 5.93
CA ILE A 91 10.26 -12.10 6.75
C ILE A 91 10.94 -10.99 5.96
N MET A 92 12.10 -11.27 5.35
CA MET A 92 12.88 -10.26 4.63
C MET A 92 12.14 -9.74 3.40
N MET A 93 11.54 -10.64 2.62
CA MET A 93 10.75 -10.25 1.46
C MET A 93 9.51 -9.44 1.86
N PHE A 94 8.83 -9.81 2.94
CA PHE A 94 7.72 -9.01 3.46
C PHE A 94 8.18 -7.61 3.88
N ILE A 95 9.27 -7.50 4.65
CA ILE A 95 9.79 -6.21 5.12
C ILE A 95 10.16 -5.30 3.92
N PHE A 96 10.90 -5.81 2.95
CA PHE A 96 11.28 -5.02 1.79
C PHE A 96 10.07 -4.62 0.95
N GLN A 97 9.13 -5.53 0.72
CA GLN A 97 7.90 -5.23 -0.01
C GLN A 97 7.02 -4.21 0.73
N PHE A 98 6.96 -4.31 2.07
CA PHE A 98 6.25 -3.37 2.93
C PHE A 98 6.81 -1.96 2.77
N PHE A 99 8.12 -1.77 2.95
CA PHE A 99 8.74 -0.45 2.79
C PHE A 99 8.62 0.07 1.34
N THR A 100 8.76 -0.80 0.34
CA THR A 100 8.61 -0.40 -1.08
C THR A 100 7.22 0.17 -1.37
N LEU A 101 6.18 -0.40 -0.78
CA LEU A 101 4.80 0.02 -1.04
C LEU A 101 4.32 1.17 -0.13
N PHE A 102 4.76 1.17 1.13
CA PHE A 102 4.23 2.10 2.14
C PHE A 102 5.12 3.32 2.38
N SER A 103 6.41 3.32 1.99
CA SER A 103 7.30 4.46 2.23
C SER A 103 6.80 5.74 1.55
N SER A 104 6.31 5.66 0.30
CA SER A 104 5.75 6.82 -0.40
C SER A 104 4.45 7.31 0.24
N LEU A 105 3.61 6.39 0.75
CA LEU A 105 2.37 6.73 1.44
C LEU A 105 2.64 7.37 2.80
N PHE A 106 3.60 6.87 3.57
CA PHE A 106 4.03 7.48 4.83
C PHE A 106 4.62 8.88 4.61
N TYR A 107 5.38 9.06 3.52
CA TYR A 107 5.86 10.39 3.14
C TYR A 107 4.69 11.37 2.90
N ILE A 108 3.72 10.98 2.07
CA ILE A 108 2.56 11.81 1.75
C ILE A 108 1.68 12.07 2.98
N ALA A 109 1.53 11.09 3.85
CA ALA A 109 0.71 11.22 5.04
C ALA A 109 1.33 12.17 6.08
N PHE A 110 2.63 12.05 6.34
CA PHE A 110 3.25 12.67 7.53
C PHE A 110 4.21 13.83 7.23
N PHE A 111 4.86 13.83 6.07
CA PHE A 111 5.92 14.79 5.74
C PHE A 111 5.49 15.83 4.70
N LEU A 112 4.62 15.44 3.77
CA LEU A 112 4.15 16.33 2.70
C LEU A 112 3.40 17.55 3.26
N GLY A 113 3.75 18.75 2.78
CA GLY A 113 3.13 20.01 3.18
C GLY A 113 3.47 20.49 4.59
N ARG A 114 4.34 19.79 5.33
CA ARG A 114 4.73 20.16 6.71
C ARG A 114 6.08 20.86 6.80
N ILE A 115 6.97 20.62 5.84
CA ILE A 115 8.36 21.11 5.85
C ILE A 115 8.55 22.29 4.86
N ASN A 116 7.47 22.79 4.23
CA ASN A 116 7.59 23.72 3.10
C ASN A 116 8.05 25.14 3.48
N GLY A 117 8.03 25.49 4.77
CA GLY A 117 8.38 26.83 5.24
C GLY A 117 7.22 27.81 5.06
N HIS A 118 7.55 29.08 4.84
CA HIS A 118 6.56 30.13 4.59
C HIS A 118 6.94 30.94 3.35
N PRO A 119 5.96 31.64 2.74
CA PRO A 119 6.26 32.61 1.70
C PRO A 119 7.38 33.58 2.10
N GLY A 120 8.42 33.68 1.26
CA GLY A 120 9.65 34.45 1.53
C GLY A 120 10.85 33.59 1.96
N ASN A 121 10.63 32.46 2.62
CA ASN A 121 11.68 31.50 2.99
C ASN A 121 11.15 30.06 2.87
N TYR A 122 11.02 29.58 1.64
CA TYR A 122 10.62 28.21 1.35
C TYR A 122 11.79 27.25 1.55
N ALA A 123 11.49 26.07 2.11
CA ALA A 123 12.42 24.96 2.01
C ALA A 123 12.57 24.56 0.53
N ARG A 124 13.80 24.45 0.06
CA ARG A 124 14.12 24.05 -1.32
C ARG A 124 14.97 22.79 -1.29
N ILE A 125 14.60 21.81 -2.11
CA ILE A 125 15.39 20.59 -2.34
C ILE A 125 15.87 20.67 -3.79
N ALA A 126 17.18 20.57 -4.00
CA ALA A 126 17.80 20.66 -5.32
C ALA A 126 17.40 21.94 -6.12
N GLY A 127 17.15 23.05 -5.42
CA GLY A 127 16.78 24.34 -6.03
C GLY A 127 15.28 24.53 -6.29
N PHE A 128 14.47 23.47 -6.24
CA PHE A 128 13.02 23.52 -6.47
C PHE A 128 12.21 23.60 -5.16
N ARG A 129 11.04 24.26 -5.20
CA ARG A 129 10.08 24.37 -4.07
C ARG A 129 9.40 23.03 -3.82
N LEU A 130 9.28 22.60 -2.57
CA LEU A 130 8.57 21.35 -2.23
C LEU A 130 7.08 21.41 -2.60
N GLU A 131 6.51 20.24 -2.90
CA GLU A 131 5.09 20.07 -3.23
C GLU A 131 4.20 20.46 -2.04
N GLU A 132 3.17 21.25 -2.33
CA GLU A 132 2.15 21.66 -1.38
C GLU A 132 0.91 20.78 -1.52
N CYS A 133 0.22 20.55 -0.40
CA CYS A 133 -1.02 19.83 -0.46
C CYS A 133 -2.10 20.65 -1.14
N HIS A 134 -3.01 19.95 -1.85
CA HIS A 134 -4.20 20.55 -2.44
C HIS A 134 -4.98 21.37 -1.38
N PRO A 135 -5.70 22.45 -1.76
CA PRO A 135 -6.48 23.27 -0.81
C PRO A 135 -7.47 22.47 0.05
N SER A 136 -7.96 21.33 -0.47
CA SER A 136 -8.83 20.40 0.27
C SER A 136 -8.11 19.56 1.33
N GLY A 137 -6.78 19.59 1.39
CA GLY A 137 -5.91 18.85 2.32
C GLY A 137 -5.10 17.72 1.68
N CYS A 138 -4.10 17.21 2.41
CA CYS A 138 -3.21 16.12 1.97
C CYS A 138 -3.91 14.74 1.93
N LEU A 139 -5.02 14.59 2.66
CA LEU A 139 -5.76 13.32 2.77
C LEU A 139 -6.33 12.86 1.43
N THR A 140 -6.78 13.80 0.58
CA THR A 140 -7.32 13.48 -0.75
C THR A 140 -6.24 12.92 -1.65
N GLY A 141 -5.04 13.51 -1.68
CA GLY A 141 -3.89 12.99 -2.42
C GLY A 141 -3.50 11.57 -1.98
N LEU A 142 -3.50 11.32 -0.66
CA LEU A 142 -3.25 9.99 -0.11
C LEU A 142 -4.32 8.97 -0.55
N SER A 143 -5.59 9.35 -0.48
CA SER A 143 -6.72 8.49 -0.87
C SER A 143 -6.70 8.13 -2.37
N ILE A 144 -6.38 9.10 -3.24
CA ILE A 144 -6.22 8.87 -4.68
C ILE A 144 -5.05 7.94 -4.95
N GLN A 145 -3.88 8.17 -4.33
CA GLN A 145 -2.73 7.29 -4.51
C GLN A 145 -3.01 5.86 -4.07
N MET A 146 -3.70 5.68 -2.93
CA MET A 146 -4.15 4.37 -2.47
C MET A 146 -5.13 3.72 -3.45
N ALA A 147 -6.14 4.47 -3.91
CA ALA A 147 -7.11 3.97 -4.87
C ALA A 147 -6.41 3.52 -6.16
N VAL A 148 -5.46 4.29 -6.68
CA VAL A 148 -4.67 3.92 -7.86
C VAL A 148 -3.82 2.67 -7.60
N ILE A 149 -3.05 2.62 -6.50
CA ILE A 149 -2.19 1.45 -6.20
C ILE A 149 -3.05 0.18 -6.03
N MET A 150 -4.16 0.26 -5.30
CA MET A 150 -5.05 -0.86 -5.07
C MET A 150 -5.80 -1.25 -6.35
N THR A 151 -6.44 -0.33 -7.06
CA THR A 151 -7.25 -0.69 -8.24
C THR A 151 -6.40 -1.00 -9.46
N LEU A 152 -5.47 -0.13 -9.84
CA LEU A 152 -4.72 -0.22 -11.09
C LEU A 152 -3.75 -1.40 -11.07
N SER A 153 -2.97 -1.55 -9.99
CA SER A 153 -2.00 -2.66 -9.88
C SER A 153 -2.71 -4.01 -9.79
N GLN A 154 -3.86 -4.09 -9.12
CA GLN A 154 -4.60 -5.35 -9.01
C GLN A 154 -5.30 -5.72 -10.31
N VAL A 155 -5.90 -4.75 -11.01
CA VAL A 155 -6.58 -4.99 -12.29
C VAL A 155 -5.57 -5.35 -13.39
N ILE A 156 -4.48 -4.59 -13.53
CA ILE A 156 -3.44 -4.88 -14.56
C ILE A 156 -2.83 -6.27 -14.35
N ASN A 157 -2.53 -6.64 -13.11
CA ASN A 157 -1.97 -7.96 -12.80
C ASN A 157 -2.96 -9.11 -13.02
N LYS A 158 -4.27 -8.88 -12.87
CA LYS A 158 -5.31 -9.87 -13.19
C LYS A 158 -5.48 -10.04 -14.70
N ILE A 159 -5.54 -8.92 -15.41
CA ILE A 159 -5.68 -8.90 -16.87
C ILE A 159 -4.46 -9.56 -17.51
N SER A 160 -3.24 -9.21 -17.10
CA SER A 160 -2.03 -9.83 -17.64
C SER A 160 -2.00 -11.35 -17.41
N ARG A 161 -2.43 -11.83 -16.23
CA ARG A 161 -2.53 -13.27 -15.94
C ARG A 161 -3.55 -14.02 -16.79
N LEU A 162 -4.63 -13.37 -17.22
CA LEU A 162 -5.63 -13.98 -18.11
C LEU A 162 -5.23 -13.91 -19.58
N ILE A 163 -4.70 -12.75 -20.00
CA ILE A 163 -4.37 -12.48 -21.40
C ILE A 163 -3.11 -13.23 -21.82
N VAL A 164 -2.07 -13.33 -20.98
CA VAL A 164 -0.79 -13.96 -21.37
C VAL A 164 -0.94 -15.44 -21.76
N PRO A 165 -1.63 -16.31 -20.99
CA PRO A 165 -1.84 -17.71 -21.39
C PRO A 165 -2.74 -17.83 -22.62
N TRP A 166 -3.76 -16.97 -22.74
CA TRP A 166 -4.65 -16.96 -23.90
C TRP A 166 -3.90 -16.57 -25.19
N LEU A 167 -3.05 -15.54 -25.13
CA LEU A 167 -2.20 -15.13 -26.25
C LEU A 167 -1.20 -16.22 -26.62
N LYS A 168 -0.51 -16.82 -25.64
CA LYS A 168 0.41 -17.95 -25.90
C LYS A 168 -0.29 -19.13 -26.56
N LYS A 169 -1.51 -19.48 -26.11
CA LYS A 169 -2.32 -20.53 -26.73
C LYS A 169 -2.73 -20.17 -28.16
N LYS A 170 -3.09 -18.91 -28.41
CA LYS A 170 -3.48 -18.42 -29.75
C LYS A 170 -2.29 -18.41 -30.71
N TRP A 171 -1.11 -18.01 -30.25
CA TRP A 171 0.13 -18.04 -31.03
C TRP A 171 0.59 -19.46 -31.31
N LYS A 172 0.59 -20.36 -30.31
CA LYS A 172 0.92 -21.78 -30.51
C LYS A 172 -0.03 -22.44 -31.51
N LYS A 173 -1.34 -22.15 -31.46
CA LYS A 173 -2.32 -22.65 -32.44
C LYS A 173 -2.14 -22.08 -33.86
N SER A 174 -1.47 -20.93 -34.00
CA SER A 174 -1.10 -20.37 -35.31
C SER A 174 0.16 -21.03 -35.87
N ASP A 175 1.06 -21.49 -35.01
CA ASP A 175 2.32 -22.17 -35.36
C ASP A 175 2.06 -23.66 -35.69
N THR A 176 1.14 -24.31 -34.96
CA THR A 176 0.74 -25.71 -35.22
C THR A 176 -0.11 -25.87 -36.49
N ARG A 177 -0.66 -24.78 -37.04
CA ARG A 177 -1.41 -24.81 -38.31
C ARG A 177 -0.56 -25.10 -39.54
N GLN A 178 0.77 -25.14 -39.41
CA GLN A 178 1.69 -25.52 -40.49
C GLN A 178 2.21 -26.97 -40.38
N SER A 179 1.73 -27.76 -39.40
CA SER A 179 2.19 -29.15 -39.17
C SER A 179 1.07 -30.16 -38.87
N GLU A 180 -0.19 -29.86 -39.21
CA GLU A 180 -1.34 -30.77 -39.08
C GLU A 180 -1.92 -31.18 -40.45
N GLU A 181 -1.07 -31.43 -41.47
CA GLU A 181 -1.51 -32.01 -42.75
C GLU A 181 -1.04 -33.47 -42.96
N THR A 182 -0.44 -34.09 -41.95
CA THR A 182 -0.08 -35.52 -41.98
C THR A 182 -0.24 -36.15 -40.60
N ASP A 183 -1.49 -36.38 -40.17
CA ASP A 183 -1.78 -37.65 -39.51
C ASP A 183 -3.26 -38.02 -39.64
N TYR A 184 -3.53 -38.86 -40.63
CA TYR A 184 -4.78 -39.55 -40.86
C TYR A 184 -4.68 -40.90 -40.15
N SER A 185 -5.24 -41.02 -38.95
CA SER A 185 -5.59 -42.31 -38.35
C SER A 185 -6.77 -42.18 -37.36
N ASN A 186 -7.96 -42.33 -37.93
CA ASN A 186 -9.02 -43.27 -37.53
C ASN A 186 -9.31 -43.50 -36.02
N SER A 187 -10.39 -42.86 -35.56
CA SER A 187 -11.64 -43.56 -35.20
C SER A 187 -11.59 -44.84 -34.35
N GLU A 188 -11.03 -44.83 -33.13
CA GLU A 188 -11.26 -45.93 -32.16
C GLU A 188 -11.27 -45.50 -30.67
N HIS A 189 -11.77 -44.29 -30.36
CA HIS A 189 -11.88 -43.80 -28.97
C HIS A 189 -13.29 -43.37 -28.57
N ALA A 190 -14.31 -44.14 -28.98
CA ALA A 190 -15.71 -43.86 -28.61
C ALA A 190 -16.01 -44.15 -27.11
N ASP A 191 -15.29 -45.10 -26.49
CA ASP A 191 -15.56 -45.59 -25.12
C ASP A 191 -14.52 -45.15 -24.06
N CYS A 192 -13.96 -43.95 -24.19
CA CYS A 192 -12.88 -43.40 -23.34
C CYS A 192 -13.36 -42.84 -21.97
N TRP A 193 -14.39 -43.44 -21.36
CA TRP A 193 -15.00 -42.93 -20.12
C TRP A 193 -14.82 -43.84 -18.89
N LYS A 194 -14.32 -45.08 -19.07
CA LYS A 194 -14.05 -46.04 -17.97
C LYS A 194 -12.56 -46.16 -17.61
N GLU A 195 -11.69 -46.18 -18.61
CA GLU A 195 -10.23 -46.23 -18.48
C GLU A 195 -9.61 -45.53 -19.70
N LYS A 196 -8.62 -44.66 -19.49
CA LYS A 196 -7.94 -43.97 -20.59
C LYS A 196 -6.96 -44.93 -21.26
N CYS A 197 -6.93 -44.91 -22.59
CA CYS A 197 -5.96 -45.65 -23.38
C CYS A 197 -4.52 -45.17 -23.11
N ASP A 198 -3.49 -46.01 -23.30
CA ASP A 198 -2.08 -45.65 -23.03
C ASP A 198 -1.62 -44.42 -23.82
N GLU A 199 -2.06 -44.29 -25.07
CA GLU A 199 -1.75 -43.14 -25.93
C GLU A 199 -2.46 -41.86 -25.46
N CYS A 200 -3.70 -41.99 -24.97
CA CYS A 200 -4.47 -40.94 -24.33
C CYS A 200 -3.77 -40.45 -23.05
N LEU A 201 -3.24 -41.38 -22.27
CA LEU A 201 -2.51 -41.11 -21.02
C LEU A 201 -1.18 -40.41 -21.30
N LEU A 202 -0.45 -40.85 -22.32
CA LEU A 202 0.81 -40.23 -22.74
C LEU A 202 0.59 -38.77 -23.20
N LYS A 203 -0.48 -38.53 -23.95
CA LYS A 203 -0.86 -37.18 -24.37
C LYS A 203 -1.21 -36.29 -23.18
N ASP A 204 -1.97 -36.80 -22.21
CA ASP A 204 -2.24 -36.07 -20.96
C ASP A 204 -0.96 -35.75 -20.18
N TRP A 205 0.01 -36.68 -20.13
CA TRP A 205 1.27 -36.46 -19.44
C TRP A 205 2.11 -35.39 -20.14
N GLN A 206 2.18 -35.40 -21.47
CA GLN A 206 2.86 -34.37 -22.25
C GLN A 206 2.20 -33.00 -22.06
N ASP A 207 0.87 -32.94 -22.09
CA ASP A 207 0.12 -31.69 -21.85
C ASP A 207 0.38 -31.17 -20.44
N ASN A 208 0.36 -32.05 -19.43
CA ASN A 208 0.69 -31.68 -18.06
C ASN A 208 2.16 -31.24 -17.91
N TYR A 209 3.09 -31.86 -18.62
CA TYR A 209 4.48 -31.46 -18.64
C TYR A 209 4.70 -30.13 -19.37
N GLN A 210 3.81 -29.69 -20.24
CA GLN A 210 3.91 -28.36 -20.85
C GLN A 210 3.39 -27.23 -19.94
N LEU A 211 2.67 -27.57 -18.86
CA LEU A 211 2.23 -26.59 -17.87
C LEU A 211 3.41 -25.99 -17.10
N ALA A 212 3.22 -24.78 -16.58
CA ALA A 212 4.24 -24.08 -15.82
C ALA A 212 4.63 -24.88 -14.56
N ASP A 213 5.94 -25.03 -14.33
CA ASP A 213 6.45 -25.61 -13.10
C ASP A 213 6.16 -24.70 -11.91
N LEU A 214 5.74 -25.32 -10.82
CA LEU A 214 5.44 -24.64 -9.57
C LEU A 214 6.71 -24.57 -8.73
N ASP A 215 7.21 -23.35 -8.57
CA ASP A 215 8.24 -23.08 -7.58
C ASP A 215 7.60 -23.02 -6.18
N ASP A 216 8.35 -23.42 -5.13
CA ASP A 216 7.87 -23.37 -3.73
C ASP A 216 7.50 -21.93 -3.30
N LEU A 217 7.93 -20.92 -4.07
CA LEU A 217 7.61 -19.50 -3.90
C LEU A 217 6.23 -19.09 -4.45
N SER A 218 5.56 -19.94 -5.23
CA SER A 218 4.25 -19.63 -5.84
C SER A 218 3.18 -19.35 -4.77
N LEU A 219 3.02 -20.25 -3.80
CA LEU A 219 2.12 -20.09 -2.66
C LEU A 219 2.52 -18.87 -1.79
N PHE A 220 3.82 -18.68 -1.57
CA PHE A 220 4.33 -17.51 -0.84
C PHE A 220 3.87 -16.20 -1.49
N ASN A 221 3.97 -16.07 -2.81
CA ASN A 221 3.56 -14.86 -3.52
C ASN A 221 2.05 -14.61 -3.41
N VAL A 222 1.23 -15.66 -3.39
CA VAL A 222 -0.22 -15.54 -3.18
C VAL A 222 -0.51 -15.02 -1.77
N ILE A 223 0.13 -15.59 -0.75
CA ILE A 223 -0.05 -15.13 0.64
C ILE A 223 0.48 -13.70 0.82
N LEU A 224 1.67 -13.38 0.29
CA LEU A 224 2.25 -12.05 0.34
C LEU A 224 1.30 -11.01 -0.26
N LYS A 225 0.71 -11.30 -1.43
CA LYS A 225 -0.27 -10.42 -2.07
C LYS A 225 -1.47 -10.15 -1.15
N MET A 226 -2.00 -11.18 -0.50
CA MET A 226 -3.14 -11.05 0.42
C MET A 226 -2.76 -10.27 1.69
N VAL A 227 -1.57 -10.50 2.26
CA VAL A 227 -1.10 -9.81 3.48
C VAL A 227 -0.81 -8.33 3.19
N ILE A 228 -0.26 -8.00 2.03
CA ILE A 228 -0.08 -6.62 1.58
C ILE A 228 -1.44 -5.93 1.40
N GLN A 229 -2.42 -6.61 0.78
CA GLN A 229 -3.78 -6.07 0.65
C GLN A 229 -4.43 -5.82 2.02
N PHE A 230 -4.27 -6.75 2.98
CA PHE A 230 -4.71 -6.57 4.36
C PHE A 230 -4.05 -5.34 5.00
N SER A 231 -2.75 -5.15 4.78
CA SER A 231 -1.99 -3.99 5.27
C SER A 231 -2.56 -2.67 4.72
N PHE A 232 -2.88 -2.60 3.41
CA PHE A 232 -3.54 -1.41 2.84
C PHE A 232 -4.91 -1.13 3.47
N THR A 233 -5.71 -2.17 3.71
CA THR A 233 -7.05 -2.00 4.28
C THR A 233 -7.05 -1.64 5.77
N THR A 234 -5.96 -1.90 6.49
CA THR A 234 -5.90 -1.68 7.95
C THR A 234 -5.09 -0.44 8.31
N LEU A 235 -3.94 -0.19 7.69
CA LEU A 235 -3.05 0.92 8.04
C LEU A 235 -3.62 2.30 7.71
N PHE A 236 -4.39 2.40 6.63
CA PHE A 236 -4.86 3.68 6.08
C PHE A 236 -6.38 3.75 5.93
N VAL A 237 -7.12 2.96 6.72
CA VAL A 237 -8.59 2.97 6.68
C VAL A 237 -9.18 4.33 7.03
N ALA A 238 -8.52 5.08 7.93
CA ALA A 238 -8.92 6.43 8.29
C ALA A 238 -8.83 7.43 7.12
N ALA A 239 -7.94 7.18 6.16
CA ALA A 239 -7.79 8.02 4.96
C ALA A 239 -8.73 7.59 3.84
N PHE A 240 -8.97 6.28 3.68
CA PHE A 240 -9.85 5.75 2.63
C PHE A 240 -10.80 4.67 3.17
N PRO A 241 -12.00 5.06 3.65
CA PRO A 241 -12.96 4.13 4.26
C PRO A 241 -13.50 3.06 3.29
N LEU A 242 -13.45 3.30 1.98
CA LEU A 242 -13.92 2.33 0.97
C LEU A 242 -12.91 1.21 0.68
N ALA A 243 -11.71 1.23 1.29
CA ALA A 243 -10.68 0.23 1.06
C ALA A 243 -11.15 -1.22 1.32
N PRO A 244 -11.86 -1.54 2.43
CA PRO A 244 -12.32 -2.90 2.70
C PRO A 244 -13.34 -3.40 1.65
N PHE A 245 -14.21 -2.51 1.17
CA PHE A 245 -15.18 -2.85 0.14
C PHE A 245 -14.49 -3.19 -1.20
N MET A 246 -13.50 -2.39 -1.60
CA MET A 246 -12.70 -2.68 -2.79
C MET A 246 -11.92 -4.00 -2.63
N ALA A 247 -11.36 -4.24 -1.44
CA ALA A 247 -10.66 -5.48 -1.13
C ALA A 247 -11.58 -6.70 -1.19
N LEU A 248 -12.84 -6.57 -0.77
CA LEU A 248 -13.84 -7.64 -0.87
C LEU A 248 -14.09 -8.04 -2.32
N ILE A 249 -14.38 -7.07 -3.19
CA ILE A 249 -14.57 -7.32 -4.63
C ILE A 249 -13.30 -7.96 -5.22
N ASN A 250 -12.13 -7.44 -4.85
CA ASN A 250 -10.87 -7.98 -5.30
C ASN A 250 -10.70 -9.46 -4.91
N ASN A 251 -11.02 -9.80 -3.66
CA ASN A 251 -10.92 -11.16 -3.12
C ASN A 251 -11.89 -12.14 -3.79
N ILE A 252 -13.14 -11.74 -4.05
CA ILE A 252 -14.13 -12.58 -4.74
C ILE A 252 -13.60 -13.00 -6.12
N VAL A 253 -13.06 -12.05 -6.88
CA VAL A 253 -12.48 -12.33 -8.19
C VAL A 253 -11.18 -13.13 -8.05
N GLU A 254 -10.32 -12.80 -7.08
CA GLU A 254 -9.03 -13.47 -6.90
C GLU A 254 -9.18 -14.96 -6.54
N ILE A 255 -10.14 -15.31 -5.69
CA ILE A 255 -10.40 -16.73 -5.34
C ILE A 255 -10.71 -17.55 -6.61
N ARG A 256 -11.51 -16.99 -7.52
CA ARG A 256 -11.87 -17.67 -8.77
C ARG A 256 -10.69 -17.74 -9.74
N LEU A 257 -9.94 -16.64 -9.90
CA LEU A 257 -8.78 -16.61 -10.79
C LEU A 257 -7.66 -17.54 -10.32
N GLU A 258 -7.39 -17.57 -9.02
CA GLU A 258 -6.35 -18.44 -8.47
C GLU A 258 -6.77 -19.91 -8.53
N ALA A 259 -8.06 -20.24 -8.33
CA ALA A 259 -8.56 -21.59 -8.55
C ALA A 259 -8.42 -22.04 -10.01
N ILE A 260 -8.74 -21.16 -10.98
CA ILE A 260 -8.55 -21.46 -12.41
C ILE A 260 -7.06 -21.66 -12.73
N LYS A 261 -6.19 -20.82 -12.17
CA LYS A 261 -4.74 -20.92 -12.35
C LYS A 261 -4.20 -22.25 -11.81
N MET A 262 -4.56 -22.63 -10.59
CA MET A 262 -4.13 -23.89 -9.98
C MET A 262 -4.68 -25.14 -10.70
N VAL A 263 -5.87 -25.07 -11.29
CA VAL A 263 -6.49 -26.23 -11.96
C VAL A 263 -6.09 -26.36 -13.43
N ARG A 264 -5.86 -25.26 -14.14
CA ARG A 264 -5.69 -25.27 -15.61
C ARG A 264 -4.33 -24.78 -16.12
N LEU A 265 -3.58 -24.01 -15.33
CA LEU A 265 -2.37 -23.33 -15.83
C LEU A 265 -1.08 -23.81 -15.16
N GLU A 266 -1.19 -24.46 -14.00
CA GLU A 266 -0.07 -24.95 -13.21
C GLU A 266 -0.12 -26.47 -13.09
N ARG A 267 1.05 -27.10 -12.95
CA ARG A 267 1.14 -28.54 -12.65
C ARG A 267 0.52 -28.85 -11.29
N ARG A 268 0.27 -30.12 -10.97
CA ARG A 268 -0.28 -30.50 -9.66
C ARG A 268 0.77 -30.31 -8.56
N LEU A 269 0.44 -29.54 -7.52
CA LEU A 269 1.25 -29.41 -6.31
C LEU A 269 1.37 -30.73 -5.54
N ILE A 270 2.55 -31.00 -4.99
CA ILE A 270 2.75 -32.10 -4.04
C ILE A 270 2.10 -31.70 -2.70
N PRO A 271 1.14 -32.48 -2.17
CA PRO A 271 0.46 -32.14 -0.94
C PRO A 271 1.43 -32.16 0.25
N LYS A 272 1.62 -31.00 0.89
CA LYS A 272 2.41 -30.84 2.12
C LYS A 272 1.46 -30.60 3.30
N LYS A 273 1.63 -31.34 4.40
CA LYS A 273 0.84 -31.11 5.63
C LYS A 273 1.51 -30.02 6.47
N THR A 274 0.76 -29.01 6.88
CA THR A 274 1.18 -28.00 7.86
C THR A 274 0.07 -27.78 8.88
N ASN A 275 0.45 -27.63 10.15
CA ASN A 275 -0.50 -27.41 11.25
C ASN A 275 -0.86 -25.92 11.43
N VAL A 276 -0.05 -25.01 10.87
CA VAL A 276 -0.21 -23.56 11.07
C VAL A 276 0.20 -22.81 9.80
N MET A 277 -0.39 -21.63 9.58
CA MET A 277 0.01 -20.68 8.54
C MET A 277 1.47 -20.19 8.72
N GLY A 278 2.06 -20.41 9.90
CA GLY A 278 3.47 -20.13 10.20
C GLY A 278 3.72 -18.66 10.50
N VAL A 279 4.79 -18.11 9.95
CA VAL A 279 5.30 -16.74 10.20
C VAL A 279 4.27 -15.65 9.91
N TRP A 280 3.34 -15.89 8.99
CA TRP A 280 2.32 -14.92 8.60
C TRP A 280 1.41 -14.49 9.75
N THR A 281 1.17 -15.34 10.74
CA THR A 281 0.39 -14.99 11.94
C THR A 281 1.04 -13.86 12.73
N ASN A 282 2.34 -13.99 13.02
CA ASN A 282 3.14 -12.95 13.67
C ASN A 282 3.20 -11.66 12.83
N VAL A 283 3.30 -11.80 11.50
CA VAL A 283 3.30 -10.65 10.58
C VAL A 283 1.96 -9.90 10.63
N LEU A 284 0.83 -10.62 10.59
CA LEU A 284 -0.50 -10.02 10.69
C LEU A 284 -0.73 -9.34 12.04
N GLU A 285 -0.23 -9.94 13.13
CA GLU A 285 -0.28 -9.33 14.46
C GLU A 285 0.52 -8.02 14.53
N ALA A 286 1.73 -8.01 13.97
CA ALA A 286 2.57 -6.82 13.89
C ALA A 286 1.91 -5.72 13.05
N ILE A 287 1.32 -6.06 11.89
CA ILE A 287 0.53 -5.13 11.07
C ILE A 287 -0.65 -4.58 11.89
N GLY A 288 -1.32 -5.42 12.69
CA GLY A 288 -2.44 -4.99 13.53
C GLY A 288 -2.04 -3.97 14.59
N VAL A 289 -0.87 -4.09 15.20
CA VAL A 289 -0.32 -3.07 16.11
C VAL A 289 0.03 -1.80 15.33
N LEU A 290 0.73 -1.94 14.20
CA LEU A 290 1.13 -0.81 13.36
C LEU A 290 -0.07 -0.03 12.79
N ALA A 291 -1.20 -0.71 12.55
CA ALA A 291 -2.45 -0.11 12.11
C ALA A 291 -3.04 0.85 13.15
N VAL A 292 -2.98 0.53 14.44
CA VAL A 292 -3.44 1.43 15.51
C VAL A 292 -2.61 2.71 15.50
N ILE A 293 -1.28 2.57 15.47
CA ILE A 293 -0.34 3.70 15.46
C ILE A 293 -0.54 4.56 14.21
N THR A 294 -0.59 3.93 13.03
CA THR A 294 -0.69 4.64 11.75
C THR A 294 -2.01 5.38 11.63
N ASN A 295 -3.16 4.78 11.97
CA ASN A 295 -4.45 5.48 11.90
C ASN A 295 -4.53 6.61 12.93
N GLY A 296 -3.96 6.43 14.12
CA GLY A 296 -3.86 7.50 15.11
C GLY A 296 -3.08 8.70 14.57
N LEU A 297 -1.92 8.45 13.96
CA LEU A 297 -1.12 9.50 13.31
C LEU A 297 -1.84 10.12 12.10
N VAL A 298 -2.54 9.35 11.28
CA VAL A 298 -3.30 9.87 10.12
C VAL A 298 -4.43 10.80 10.58
N ILE A 299 -5.18 10.42 11.61
CA ILE A 299 -6.28 11.25 12.15
C ILE A 299 -5.72 12.46 12.91
N GLY A 300 -4.67 12.28 13.69
CA GLY A 300 -4.08 13.35 14.50
C GLY A 300 -3.30 14.37 13.68
N ILE A 301 -2.45 13.90 12.77
CA ILE A 301 -1.48 14.73 12.05
C ILE A 301 -1.98 15.10 10.66
N THR A 302 -2.49 14.16 9.86
CA THR A 302 -2.84 14.40 8.46
C THR A 302 -4.23 15.01 8.30
N SER A 303 -5.19 14.61 9.13
CA SER A 303 -6.57 15.10 9.06
C SER A 303 -6.74 16.51 9.64
N ASP A 304 -7.77 17.20 9.13
CA ASP A 304 -8.20 18.51 9.63
C ASP A 304 -9.14 18.41 10.85
N PHE A 305 -9.30 17.22 11.42
CA PHE A 305 -10.19 16.97 12.54
C PHE A 305 -9.79 17.75 13.81
N ILE A 306 -8.51 17.67 14.21
CA ILE A 306 -8.03 18.31 15.45
C ILE A 306 -8.08 19.84 15.38
N PRO A 307 -7.58 20.52 14.32
CA PRO A 307 -7.69 21.97 14.21
C PRO A 307 -9.13 22.48 14.26
N ARG A 308 -10.07 21.78 13.61
CA ARG A 308 -11.51 22.10 13.68
C ARG A 308 -12.08 21.95 15.08
N LEU A 309 -11.66 20.92 15.81
CA LEU A 309 -12.10 20.69 17.18
C LEU A 309 -11.60 21.77 18.13
N VAL A 310 -10.32 22.16 18.00
CA VAL A 310 -9.71 23.24 18.77
C VAL A 310 -10.41 24.56 18.46
N TYR A 311 -10.62 24.89 17.18
CA TYR A 311 -11.35 26.09 16.79
C TYR A 311 -12.73 26.13 17.43
N ARG A 312 -13.52 25.07 17.31
CA ARG A 312 -14.88 25.00 17.86
C ARG A 312 -14.95 25.28 19.37
N HIS A 313 -13.97 24.84 20.15
CA HIS A 313 -14.00 24.95 21.61
C HIS A 313 -13.27 26.16 22.19
N TRP A 314 -12.28 26.71 21.47
CA TRP A 314 -11.42 27.78 22.00
C TRP A 314 -11.52 29.11 21.25
N TYR A 315 -11.83 29.10 19.95
CA TYR A 315 -11.74 30.31 19.11
C TYR A 315 -13.03 30.66 18.35
N GLY A 316 -13.89 29.67 18.07
CA GLY A 316 -15.09 29.84 17.28
C GLY A 316 -16.20 30.57 18.03
N PRO A 317 -17.29 30.94 17.33
CA PRO A 317 -18.42 31.69 17.91
C PRO A 317 -19.00 31.04 19.18
N CYS A 318 -19.05 29.70 19.19
CA CYS A 318 -19.53 28.93 20.35
C CYS A 318 -18.61 28.98 21.57
N ALA A 319 -17.31 29.20 21.39
CA ALA A 319 -16.37 29.45 22.50
C ALA A 319 -16.54 30.87 23.07
N MET A 320 -16.96 31.81 22.22
CA MET A 320 -17.22 33.21 22.60
C MET A 320 -18.65 33.44 23.11
N GLY A 321 -19.48 32.40 23.19
CA GLY A 321 -20.85 32.47 23.70
C GLY A 321 -21.89 32.98 22.70
N ASP A 322 -21.56 33.08 21.41
CA ASP A 322 -22.53 33.44 20.37
C ASP A 322 -23.40 32.24 20.00
N THR A 323 -24.69 32.32 20.33
CA THR A 323 -25.70 31.28 20.04
C THR A 323 -26.36 31.45 18.67
N ASN A 324 -26.17 32.60 18.01
CA ASN A 324 -26.86 32.93 16.76
C ASN A 324 -26.06 32.46 15.52
N ALA A 325 -24.79 32.12 15.68
CA ALA A 325 -23.92 31.62 14.62
C ALA A 325 -23.60 30.13 14.78
N HIS A 326 -23.46 29.41 13.66
CA HIS A 326 -22.91 28.05 13.69
C HIS A 326 -21.46 28.06 14.21
N CYS A 327 -21.11 27.11 15.08
CA CYS A 327 -19.79 27.07 15.74
C CYS A 327 -18.56 27.03 14.79
N MET A 328 -18.75 26.67 13.52
CA MET A 328 -17.68 26.60 12.52
C MET A 328 -17.63 27.83 11.59
N ASN A 329 -18.49 28.83 11.82
CA ASN A 329 -18.46 30.05 11.03
C ASN A 329 -17.12 30.77 11.24
N GLY A 330 -16.53 31.27 10.15
CA GLY A 330 -15.20 31.92 10.18
C GLY A 330 -13.99 30.97 10.32
N TYR A 331 -14.17 29.65 10.28
CA TYR A 331 -13.03 28.71 10.42
C TYR A 331 -11.96 28.94 9.34
N ILE A 332 -12.36 28.99 8.06
CA ILE A 332 -11.40 29.14 6.96
C ILE A 332 -10.63 30.47 7.08
N SER A 333 -11.32 31.58 7.35
CA SER A 333 -10.67 32.88 7.54
C SER A 333 -9.71 32.90 8.73
N SER A 334 -10.01 32.18 9.81
CA SER A 334 -9.12 32.07 10.99
C SER A 334 -7.88 31.20 10.75
N THR A 335 -7.95 30.27 9.79
CA THR A 335 -6.84 29.34 9.48
C THR A 335 -5.88 29.85 8.42
N LEU A 336 -6.24 30.93 7.73
CA LEU A 336 -5.43 31.54 6.68
C LEU A 336 -4.58 32.64 7.29
N THR A 337 -3.28 32.63 6.96
CA THR A 337 -2.38 33.75 7.23
C THR A 337 -2.21 34.55 5.94
N THR A 338 -2.29 35.88 6.03
CA THR A 338 -2.02 36.78 4.93
C THR A 338 -0.51 36.99 4.77
N ALA A 339 -0.01 36.88 3.54
CA ALA A 339 1.33 37.28 3.16
C ALA A 339 1.23 38.51 2.25
N TYR A 340 1.84 39.60 2.67
CA TYR A 340 1.90 40.84 1.89
C TYR A 340 3.07 40.79 0.90
N MET A 341 2.81 41.16 -0.35
CA MET A 341 3.86 41.29 -1.36
C MET A 341 4.64 42.58 -1.12
N ASN A 342 5.69 42.54 -0.31
CA ASN A 342 6.51 43.71 -0.01
C ASN A 342 7.56 43.99 -1.11
N GLU A 343 7.74 45.25 -1.47
CA GLU A 343 8.65 45.71 -2.54
C GLU A 343 10.14 45.43 -2.25
N SER A 344 10.49 45.14 -0.99
CA SER A 344 11.87 44.99 -0.53
C SER A 344 12.51 43.62 -0.83
N ASN A 345 11.74 42.59 -1.21
CA ASN A 345 12.31 41.28 -1.57
C ASN A 345 11.56 40.59 -2.73
N PRO A 346 11.60 41.17 -3.95
CA PRO A 346 10.73 40.79 -5.07
C PRO A 346 10.97 39.37 -5.62
N TYR A 347 12.10 38.72 -5.34
CA TYR A 347 12.46 37.41 -5.93
C TYR A 347 12.04 36.19 -5.08
N GLY A 348 11.38 36.39 -3.94
CA GLY A 348 11.02 35.31 -3.01
C GLY A 348 9.67 34.63 -3.25
N PHE A 349 8.75 35.30 -3.97
CA PHE A 349 7.32 34.99 -3.93
C PHE A 349 6.69 34.57 -5.26
N VAL A 350 6.98 35.28 -6.36
CA VAL A 350 6.38 35.07 -7.70
C VAL A 350 7.45 35.37 -8.77
N SER A 351 7.51 34.59 -9.85
CA SER A 351 8.45 34.86 -10.95
C SER A 351 8.16 36.23 -11.58
N PRO A 352 9.17 36.97 -12.07
CA PRO A 352 8.98 38.30 -12.65
C PRO A 352 7.94 38.34 -13.78
N GLU A 353 7.85 37.26 -14.57
CA GLU A 353 6.94 37.14 -15.71
C GLU A 353 5.46 37.04 -15.30
N GLN A 354 5.15 36.40 -14.16
CA GLN A 354 3.77 36.26 -13.68
C GLN A 354 3.27 37.49 -12.91
N ARG A 355 4.17 38.36 -12.44
CA ARG A 355 3.81 39.60 -11.73
C ARG A 355 3.07 40.60 -12.63
N HIS A 356 3.29 40.53 -13.94
CA HIS A 356 2.64 41.42 -14.90
C HIS A 356 1.19 41.01 -15.23
N LEU A 357 0.77 39.80 -14.89
CA LEU A 357 -0.56 39.30 -15.25
C LEU A 357 -1.66 39.72 -14.27
N HIS A 358 -1.33 39.95 -12.99
CA HIS A 358 -2.29 40.36 -11.95
C HIS A 358 -1.68 41.32 -10.92
N ASN A 359 -2.36 42.45 -10.67
CA ASN A 359 -1.98 43.45 -9.65
C ASN A 359 -2.44 42.96 -8.25
N VAL A 360 -1.82 41.90 -7.74
CA VAL A 360 -2.17 41.28 -6.45
C VAL A 360 -1.23 41.79 -5.37
N THR A 361 -1.79 42.41 -4.32
CA THR A 361 -1.05 42.99 -3.19
C THR A 361 -0.86 42.02 -2.03
N GLU A 362 -1.77 41.06 -1.86
CA GLU A 362 -1.77 40.09 -0.75
C GLU A 362 -2.13 38.67 -1.24
N CYS A 363 -1.56 37.66 -0.59
CA CYS A 363 -1.89 36.26 -0.82
C CYS A 363 -2.12 35.55 0.50
N SER A 364 -3.20 34.78 0.60
CA SER A 364 -3.47 33.97 1.79
C SER A 364 -2.90 32.57 1.63
N PHE A 365 -2.18 32.09 2.63
CA PHE A 365 -1.70 30.71 2.70
C PHE A 365 -2.09 30.06 4.02
N ARG A 366 -2.13 28.73 4.02
CA ARG A 366 -2.57 27.96 5.17
C ARG A 366 -1.40 27.70 6.11
N ASP A 367 -1.30 28.53 7.15
CA ASP A 367 -0.39 28.33 8.27
C ASP A 367 -0.94 29.07 9.50
N PHE A 368 -0.46 28.75 10.71
CA PHE A 368 -0.85 29.43 11.95
C PHE A 368 0.21 30.46 12.35
N ARG A 369 0.51 31.40 11.46
CA ARG A 369 1.54 32.43 11.67
C ARG A 369 0.92 33.81 11.86
N SER A 370 1.67 34.68 12.53
CA SER A 370 1.35 36.10 12.61
C SER A 370 1.82 36.81 11.34
N GLU A 371 1.46 38.08 11.18
CA GLU A 371 1.88 38.95 10.07
C GLU A 371 3.41 39.08 10.01
N ASP A 372 4.09 39.04 11.17
CA ASP A 372 5.56 39.01 11.29
C ASP A 372 6.19 37.64 10.96
N HIS A 373 5.42 36.70 10.40
CA HIS A 373 5.80 35.31 10.11
C HIS A 373 6.24 34.46 11.31
N SER A 374 6.10 34.96 12.54
CA SER A 374 6.34 34.21 13.77
C SER A 374 5.22 33.19 14.05
N LEU A 375 5.55 32.09 14.72
CA LEU A 375 4.57 31.05 15.08
C LEU A 375 3.66 31.56 16.21
N THR A 376 2.35 31.49 16.00
CA THR A 376 1.35 31.96 16.99
C THR A 376 1.14 30.95 18.13
N SER A 377 0.55 31.40 19.24
CA SER A 377 0.10 30.51 20.32
C SER A 377 -0.93 29.48 19.82
N HIS A 378 -1.74 29.84 18.81
CA HIS A 378 -2.69 28.95 18.14
C HIS A 378 -1.98 27.73 17.53
N PHE A 379 -0.82 27.92 16.89
CA PHE A 379 -0.01 26.82 16.35
C PHE A 379 0.36 25.80 17.44
N TRP A 380 0.90 26.28 18.56
CA TRP A 380 1.37 25.43 19.66
C TRP A 380 0.23 24.69 20.35
N LEU A 381 -0.92 25.34 20.52
CA LEU A 381 -2.12 24.69 21.07
C LEU A 381 -2.61 23.56 20.16
N VAL A 382 -2.69 23.81 18.85
CA VAL A 382 -3.08 22.79 17.88
C VAL A 382 -2.07 21.63 17.87
N LEU A 383 -0.77 21.93 17.91
CA LEU A 383 0.28 20.90 17.96
C LEU A 383 0.17 20.05 19.23
N ALA A 384 0.00 20.66 20.39
CA ALA A 384 -0.19 19.96 21.66
C ALA A 384 -1.45 19.07 21.63
N ALA A 385 -2.57 19.59 21.11
CA ALA A 385 -3.81 18.84 20.97
C ALA A 385 -3.65 17.64 20.02
N ARG A 386 -2.88 17.77 18.94
CA ARG A 386 -2.57 16.65 18.03
C ARG A 386 -1.80 15.54 18.73
N LEU A 387 -0.72 15.89 19.46
CA LEU A 387 0.09 14.92 20.19
C LEU A 387 -0.70 14.23 21.31
N ALA A 388 -1.49 15.00 22.07
CA ALA A 388 -2.36 14.47 23.11
C ALA A 388 -3.41 13.50 22.54
N PHE A 389 -4.03 13.85 21.42
CA PHE A 389 -4.98 12.98 20.74
C PHE A 389 -4.33 11.65 20.32
N VAL A 390 -3.15 11.67 19.68
CA VAL A 390 -2.46 10.45 19.24
C VAL A 390 -2.17 9.54 20.43
N MET A 391 -1.64 10.09 21.52
CA MET A 391 -1.34 9.31 22.72
C MET A 391 -2.59 8.65 23.31
N VAL A 392 -3.68 9.42 23.48
CA VAL A 392 -4.93 8.91 24.05
C VAL A 392 -5.57 7.86 23.14
N PHE A 393 -5.62 8.13 21.83
CA PHE A 393 -6.20 7.23 20.84
C PHE A 393 -5.46 5.89 20.81
N GLU A 394 -4.13 5.92 20.81
CA GLU A 394 -3.30 4.72 20.81
C GLU A 394 -3.53 3.85 22.06
N HIS A 395 -3.46 4.44 23.26
CA HIS A 395 -3.62 3.69 24.51
C HIS A 395 -5.03 3.08 24.63
N ILE A 396 -6.08 3.84 24.29
CA ILE A 396 -7.46 3.35 24.36
C ILE A 396 -7.66 2.16 23.42
N LEU A 397 -7.18 2.24 22.18
CA LEU A 397 -7.36 1.15 21.21
C LEU A 397 -6.51 -0.08 21.52
N LEU A 398 -5.30 0.09 22.04
CA LEU A 398 -4.47 -1.03 22.50
C LEU A 398 -5.12 -1.75 23.68
N VAL A 399 -5.66 -1.00 24.66
CA VAL A 399 -6.41 -1.58 25.78
C VAL A 399 -7.65 -2.32 25.28
N PHE A 400 -8.42 -1.73 24.37
CA PHE A 400 -9.58 -2.38 23.77
C PHE A 400 -9.19 -3.67 23.04
N LYS A 401 -8.11 -3.66 22.25
CA LYS A 401 -7.57 -4.85 21.58
C LYS A 401 -7.24 -5.95 22.60
N SER A 402 -6.58 -5.61 23.70
CA SER A 402 -6.25 -6.57 24.76
C SER A 402 -7.49 -7.14 25.44
N ILE A 403 -8.52 -6.33 25.67
CA ILE A 403 -9.81 -6.78 26.22
C ILE A 403 -10.47 -7.77 25.26
N VAL A 404 -10.55 -7.46 23.96
CA VAL A 404 -11.13 -8.35 22.95
C VAL A 404 -10.35 -9.67 22.86
N ALA A 405 -9.02 -9.61 22.88
CA ALA A 405 -8.17 -10.80 22.87
C ALA A 405 -8.35 -11.67 24.13
N TRP A 406 -8.70 -11.07 25.27
CA TRP A 406 -9.02 -11.80 26.49
C TRP A 406 -10.39 -12.47 26.43
N PHE A 407 -11.39 -11.85 25.79
CA PHE A 407 -12.73 -12.40 25.65
C PHE A 407 -12.82 -13.54 24.63
N VAL A 408 -12.02 -13.52 23.55
CA VAL A 408 -12.08 -14.53 22.50
C VAL A 408 -11.15 -15.70 22.82
N PRO A 409 -11.67 -16.91 23.13
CA PRO A 409 -10.82 -18.06 23.41
C PRO A 409 -10.04 -18.48 22.16
N SER A 410 -8.78 -18.90 22.35
CA SER A 410 -7.85 -19.25 21.26
C SER A 410 -8.30 -20.46 20.43
N ASP A 411 -9.00 -21.41 21.06
CA ASP A 411 -9.53 -22.61 20.41
C ASP A 411 -11.05 -22.62 20.47
N SER A 412 -11.68 -23.09 19.39
CA SER A 412 -13.12 -23.35 19.41
C SER A 412 -13.45 -24.42 20.46
N LEU A 413 -14.49 -24.15 21.27
CA LEU A 413 -14.95 -25.08 22.30
C LEU A 413 -15.34 -26.44 21.69
N THR A 414 -15.91 -26.43 20.48
CA THR A 414 -16.30 -27.64 19.74
C THR A 414 -15.12 -28.56 19.45
N VAL A 415 -14.00 -28.04 18.93
CA VAL A 415 -12.80 -28.85 18.65
C VAL A 415 -12.19 -29.37 19.94
N LYS A 416 -12.19 -28.56 21.01
CA LYS A 416 -11.69 -28.98 22.33
C LYS A 416 -12.53 -30.11 22.92
N ASN A 417 -13.85 -30.05 22.76
CA ASN A 417 -14.77 -31.08 23.21
C ASN A 417 -14.63 -32.37 22.39
N ASP A 418 -14.60 -32.29 21.06
CA ASP A 418 -14.37 -33.45 20.18
C ASP A 418 -13.03 -34.14 20.48
N ARG A 419 -11.96 -33.36 20.72
CA ARG A 419 -10.66 -33.92 21.10
C ARG A 419 -10.71 -34.61 22.47
N ARG A 420 -11.46 -34.07 23.44
CA ARG A 420 -11.66 -34.70 24.75
C ARG A 420 -12.44 -36.01 24.61
N GLU A 421 -13.48 -36.03 23.80
CA GLU A 421 -14.31 -37.20 23.56
C GLU A 421 -13.53 -38.33 22.87
N LYS A 422 -12.77 -38.01 21.81
CA LYS A 422 -11.85 -38.96 21.17
C LYS A 422 -10.82 -39.54 22.14
N LYS A 423 -10.26 -38.69 23.02
CA LYS A 423 -9.30 -39.14 24.03
C LYS A 423 -9.95 -40.05 25.07
N LEU A 424 -11.18 -39.74 25.48
CA LEU A 424 -11.96 -40.59 26.39
C LEU A 424 -12.27 -41.95 25.76
N ASN A 425 -12.69 -41.97 24.49
CA ASN A 425 -12.99 -43.22 23.78
C ASN A 425 -11.74 -44.09 23.62
N ARG A 426 -10.59 -43.51 23.26
CA ARG A 426 -9.32 -44.25 23.20
C ARG A 426 -8.95 -44.85 24.57
N LEU A 427 -9.08 -44.09 25.66
CA LEU A 427 -8.80 -44.60 27.00
C LEU A 427 -9.75 -45.73 27.42
N LYS A 428 -11.02 -45.69 27.00
CA LYS A 428 -11.98 -46.78 27.24
C LYS A 428 -11.63 -48.05 26.46
N GLU A 429 -11.08 -47.91 25.25
CA GLU A 429 -10.58 -49.04 24.46
C GLU A 429 -9.32 -49.66 25.08
N GLU A 430 -8.40 -48.84 25.60
CA GLU A 430 -7.16 -49.31 26.24
C GLU A 430 -7.40 -49.98 27.62
N LEU A 431 -8.55 -49.71 28.26
CA LEU A 431 -8.94 -50.30 29.56
C LEU A 431 -9.76 -51.59 29.44
N LYS A 432 -10.23 -51.94 28.23
CA LYS A 432 -10.87 -53.23 27.93
C LYS A 432 -9.82 -54.23 27.46
#